data_AF-A0A2W4J0M3-F1
#
_entry.id   AF-A0A2W4J0M3-F1
#
_cell.length_a   1.000
_cell.length_b   1.000
_cell.length_c   1.000
_cell.angle_alpha   90.00
_cell.angle_beta   90.00
_cell.angle_gamma   90.00
#
_symmetry.space_group_name_H-M   'P 1'
#
loop_
_entity.id
_entity.type
_entity.pdbx_description
1 polymer ?
#
loop_
_entity_poly.entity_id
_entity_poly.type
_entity_poly.pdbx_seq_one_letter_code
_entity_poly.pdbx_strand_id
1 'polypeptide(L)'
;IRLARERVRRAVLTALSAEQAKLATARGRLAALGPAATMARGYAVVQVHRPDGSLTVLRSVEDAAVGAELRVRLADGAVHAVVDTVTPDTGDSESSARIEP
;
A
#
# COMPACT_ATOMS: atom_id res chain seq x y z
N ILE A 1 7.86 -31.76 -40.08
CA ILE A 1 8.56 -30.60 -39.43
C ILE A 1 7.61 -29.41 -39.17
N ARG A 2 6.87 -28.89 -40.17
CA ARG A 2 5.95 -27.73 -39.99
C ARG A 2 4.88 -27.93 -38.90
N LEU A 3 4.24 -29.10 -38.86
CA LEU A 3 3.23 -29.44 -37.84
C LEU A 3 3.82 -29.55 -36.42
N ALA A 4 5.05 -30.05 -36.27
CA ALA A 4 5.73 -30.13 -34.98
C ALA A 4 6.08 -28.72 -34.47
N ARG A 5 6.54 -27.83 -35.37
CA ARG A 5 6.84 -26.43 -35.03
C ARG A 5 5.59 -25.67 -34.60
N GLU A 6 4.48 -25.86 -35.30
CA GLU A 6 3.20 -25.23 -34.96
C GLU A 6 2.67 -25.72 -33.61
N ARG A 7 2.81 -27.02 -33.31
CA ARG A 7 2.43 -27.58 -32.01
C ARG A 7 3.26 -27.01 -30.86
N VAL A 8 4.58 -26.92 -31.03
CA VAL A 8 5.47 -26.31 -30.01
C VAL A 8 5.13 -24.84 -29.81
N ARG A 9 4.94 -24.08 -30.89
CA ARG A 9 4.56 -22.66 -30.81
C ARG A 9 3.25 -22.46 -30.05
N ARG A 10 2.23 -23.26 -30.35
CA ARG A 10 0.95 -23.22 -29.62
C ARG A 10 1.10 -23.57 -28.15
N ALA A 11 1.86 -24.63 -27.83
CA ALA A 11 2.08 -25.03 -26.44
C ALA A 11 2.74 -23.91 -25.62
N VAL A 12 3.75 -23.24 -26.18
CA VAL A 12 4.43 -22.10 -25.54
C VAL A 12 3.47 -20.92 -25.34
N LEU A 13 2.68 -20.57 -26.36
CA LEU A 13 1.71 -19.47 -26.25
C LEU A 13 0.63 -19.77 -25.22
N THR A 14 0.12 -21.01 -25.17
CA THR A 14 -0.86 -21.42 -24.16
C THR A 14 -0.29 -21.35 -22.75
N ALA A 15 0.95 -21.82 -22.55
CA ALA A 15 1.61 -21.73 -21.25
C ALA A 15 1.84 -20.27 -20.82
N LEU A 16 2.29 -19.41 -21.74
CA LEU A 16 2.49 -18.00 -21.46
C LEU A 16 1.17 -17.29 -21.11
N SER A 17 0.10 -17.53 -21.86
CA SER A 17 -1.22 -16.97 -21.57
C SER A 17 -1.76 -17.44 -20.22
N ALA A 18 -1.52 -18.69 -19.83
CA ALA A 18 -1.92 -19.21 -18.53
C ALA A 18 -1.17 -18.51 -17.38
N GLU A 19 0.14 -18.30 -17.51
CA GLU A 19 0.93 -17.56 -16.51
C GLU A 19 0.52 -16.08 -16.43
N GLN A 20 0.23 -15.45 -17.57
CA GLN A 20 -0.31 -14.08 -17.60
C GLN A 20 -1.66 -13.98 -16.88
N ALA A 21 -2.56 -14.94 -17.09
CA ALA A 21 -3.85 -14.99 -16.41
C ALA A 21 -3.71 -15.20 -14.89
N LYS A 22 -2.75 -16.03 -14.46
CA LYS A 22 -2.43 -16.21 -13.03
C LYS A 22 -1.89 -14.93 -12.40
N LEU A 23 -0.97 -14.23 -13.08
CA LEU A 23 -0.45 -12.93 -12.62
C LEU A 23 -1.54 -11.86 -12.56
N ALA A 24 -2.42 -11.79 -13.56
CA ALA A 24 -3.55 -10.87 -13.57
C ALA A 24 -4.52 -11.17 -12.41
N THR A 25 -4.79 -12.46 -12.14
CA THR A 25 -5.62 -12.89 -11.01
C THR A 25 -4.98 -12.55 -9.67
N ALA A 26 -3.66 -12.78 -9.51
CA ALA A 26 -2.93 -12.44 -8.30
C ALA A 26 -2.92 -10.92 -8.06
N ARG A 27 -2.69 -10.12 -9.11
CA ARG A 27 -2.81 -8.65 -9.05
C ARG A 27 -4.23 -8.21 -8.74
N GLY A 28 -5.23 -8.82 -9.35
CA GLY A 28 -6.65 -8.56 -9.09
C GLY A 28 -7.03 -8.87 -7.65
N ARG A 29 -6.52 -9.97 -7.07
CA ARG A 29 -6.70 -10.32 -5.66
C ARG A 29 -5.94 -9.37 -4.73
N LEU A 30 -4.73 -8.95 -5.06
CA LEU A 30 -4.00 -7.92 -4.32
C LEU A 30 -4.68 -6.55 -4.39
N ALA A 31 -5.34 -6.23 -5.50
CA ALA A 31 -6.12 -5.02 -5.65
C ALA A 31 -7.46 -5.08 -4.90
N ALA A 32 -8.12 -6.24 -4.91
CA ALA A 32 -9.43 -6.47 -4.30
C ALA A 32 -9.36 -6.70 -2.78
N LEU A 33 -8.27 -7.30 -2.26
CA LEU A 33 -8.08 -7.61 -0.85
C LEU A 33 -7.09 -6.66 -0.15
N GLY A 34 -6.39 -5.83 -0.92
CA GLY A 34 -5.39 -4.92 -0.39
C GLY A 34 -5.87 -3.47 -0.25
N PRO A 35 -5.07 -2.60 0.38
CA PRO A 35 -5.31 -1.15 0.49
C PRO A 35 -5.46 -0.41 -0.85
N ALA A 36 -5.35 -1.09 -1.99
CA ALA A 36 -5.32 -0.51 -3.33
C ALA A 36 -6.61 0.22 -3.69
N ALA A 37 -7.79 -0.29 -3.29
CA ALA A 37 -9.05 0.42 -3.50
C ALA A 37 -9.09 1.76 -2.76
N THR A 38 -8.53 1.82 -1.55
CA THR A 38 -8.38 3.05 -0.78
C THR A 38 -7.34 3.97 -1.42
N MET A 39 -6.24 3.43 -1.92
CA MET A 39 -5.23 4.22 -2.63
C MET A 39 -5.75 4.84 -3.93
N ALA A 40 -6.58 4.11 -4.68
CA ALA A 40 -7.21 4.61 -5.91
C ALA A 40 -8.15 5.80 -5.65
N ARG A 41 -8.64 5.97 -4.42
CA ARG A 41 -9.45 7.13 -4.01
C ARG A 41 -8.61 8.35 -3.62
N GLY A 42 -7.29 8.27 -3.72
CA GLY A 42 -6.36 9.37 -3.40
C GLY A 42 -5.79 9.33 -1.98
N TYR A 43 -5.95 8.22 -1.26
CA TYR A 43 -5.32 8.04 0.05
C TYR A 43 -3.95 7.35 -0.08
N ALA A 44 -3.09 7.53 0.92
CA ALA A 44 -1.79 6.87 0.97
C ALA A 44 -1.70 5.95 2.19
N VAL A 45 -0.84 4.93 2.11
CA VAL A 45 -0.46 4.12 3.28
C VAL A 45 0.93 4.56 3.70
N VAL A 46 1.04 5.05 4.93
CA VAL A 46 2.32 5.44 5.53
C VAL A 46 2.95 4.25 6.22
N GLN A 47 4.21 3.98 5.90
CA GLN A 47 5.02 2.95 6.54
C GLN A 47 6.23 3.60 7.20
N VAL A 48 6.63 3.09 8.35
CA VAL A 48 7.84 3.52 9.07
C VAL A 48 8.93 2.45 8.94
N HIS A 49 10.17 2.88 8.74
CA HIS A 49 11.32 1.99 8.83
C HIS A 49 11.61 1.65 10.28
N ARG A 50 11.64 0.35 10.58
CA ARG A 50 12.06 -0.14 11.88
C ARG A 50 13.58 -0.35 11.95
N PRO A 51 14.15 -0.39 13.17
CA PRO A 51 15.57 -0.67 13.36
C PRO A 51 16.04 -2.01 12.78
N ASP A 52 15.12 -2.97 12.63
CA ASP A 52 15.37 -4.28 12.02
C ASP A 52 15.36 -4.26 10.47
N GLY A 53 15.20 -3.08 9.86
CA GLY A 53 15.14 -2.90 8.41
C GLY A 53 13.78 -3.23 7.79
N SER A 54 12.79 -3.66 8.59
CA SER A 54 11.44 -3.92 8.11
C SER A 54 10.63 -2.64 7.92
N LEU A 55 9.55 -2.73 7.13
CA LEU A 55 8.57 -1.66 6.95
C LEU A 55 7.26 -2.05 7.63
N THR A 56 6.78 -1.23 8.56
CA THR A 56 5.51 -1.44 9.25
C THR A 56 4.55 -0.28 8.96
N VAL A 57 3.26 -0.58 8.74
CA VAL A 57 2.23 0.46 8.55
C VAL A 57 2.03 1.23 9.85
N LEU A 58 2.11 2.56 9.77
CA LEU A 58 1.86 3.45 10.89
C LEU A 58 0.36 3.42 11.25
N ARG A 59 0.03 3.21 12.53
CA ARG A 59 -1.37 3.15 13.01
C ARG A 59 -1.69 4.19 14.07
N SER A 60 -0.68 4.67 14.79
CA SER A 60 -0.78 5.78 15.73
C SER A 60 0.24 6.86 15.38
N VAL A 61 -0.07 8.11 15.72
CA VAL A 61 0.90 9.22 15.67
C VAL A 61 2.04 9.02 16.68
N GLU A 62 1.80 8.26 17.75
CA GLU A 62 2.81 7.92 18.76
C GLU A 62 3.91 7.01 18.20
N ASP A 63 3.60 6.23 17.16
CA ASP A 63 4.57 5.34 16.50
C ASP A 63 5.52 6.10 15.56
N ALA A 64 5.25 7.38 15.29
CA ALA A 64 6.01 8.21 14.35
C ALA A 64 7.06 9.03 15.10
N ALA A 65 8.17 8.42 15.52
CA ALA A 65 9.25 9.18 16.17
C ALA A 65 9.81 10.29 15.25
N VAL A 66 10.15 11.45 15.81
CA VAL A 66 10.83 12.52 15.08
C VAL A 66 12.15 12.00 14.51
N GLY A 67 12.42 12.32 13.24
CA GLY A 67 13.55 11.81 12.49
C GLY A 67 13.35 10.41 11.89
N ALA A 68 12.21 9.74 12.14
CA ALA A 68 11.94 8.45 11.54
C ALA A 68 11.75 8.56 10.02
N GLU A 69 12.39 7.64 9.29
CA GLU A 69 12.21 7.51 7.85
C GLU A 69 10.87 6.83 7.54
N LEU A 70 10.09 7.50 6.69
CA LEU A 70 8.80 7.05 6.24
C LEU A 70 8.82 6.70 4.77
N ARG A 71 8.05 5.67 4.42
CA ARG A 71 7.68 5.33 3.05
C ARG A 71 6.19 5.54 2.88
N VAL A 72 5.83 6.56 2.11
CA VAL A 72 4.44 6.91 1.79
C VAL A 72 4.09 6.24 0.48
N ARG A 73 3.23 5.22 0.53
CA ARG A 73 2.82 4.45 -0.65
C ARG A 73 1.52 4.98 -1.25
N LEU A 74 1.57 5.28 -2.54
CA LEU A 74 0.45 5.72 -3.37
C LEU A 74 0.03 4.61 -4.35
N ALA A 75 -1.01 4.89 -5.15
CA ALA A 75 -1.52 3.95 -6.15
C ALA A 75 -0.51 3.64 -7.26
N ASP A 76 0.36 4.59 -7.59
CA ASP A 76 1.30 4.57 -8.71
C ASP A 76 2.78 4.49 -8.28
N GLY A 77 3.07 4.55 -6.98
CA GLY A 77 4.44 4.56 -6.51
C GLY A 77 4.59 4.74 -5.00
N ALA A 78 5.78 5.17 -4.60
CA ALA A 78 6.07 5.52 -3.22
C ALA A 78 7.00 6.72 -3.15
N VAL A 79 6.80 7.54 -2.12
CA VAL A 79 7.64 8.70 -1.78
C VAL A 79 8.28 8.44 -0.43
N HIS A 80 9.49 8.96 -0.24
CA HIS A 80 10.19 8.92 1.03
C HIS A 80 10.02 10.25 1.76
N ALA A 81 9.79 10.19 3.06
CA ALA A 81 9.61 11.36 3.92
C ALA A 81 10.29 11.12 5.27
N VAL A 82 10.52 12.20 6.02
CA VAL A 82 11.06 12.14 7.38
C VAL A 82 10.07 12.86 8.30
N VAL A 83 9.82 12.30 9.48
CA VAL A 83 8.98 12.94 10.49
C VAL A 83 9.72 14.15 11.06
N ASP A 84 9.19 15.35 10.81
CA ASP A 84 9.74 16.58 11.39
C ASP A 84 9.15 16.86 12.78
N THR A 85 7.82 16.83 12.89
CA THR A 85 7.10 17.08 14.14
C THR A 85 5.89 16.15 14.27
N VAL A 86 5.54 15.78 15.50
CA VAL A 86 4.32 15.03 15.81
C VAL A 86 3.43 15.90 16.67
N THR A 87 2.18 16.10 16.22
CA THR A 87 1.15 16.77 17.00
C THR A 87 0.05 15.75 17.29
N PRO A 88 -0.01 15.20 18.52
CA PRO A 88 -1.10 14.31 18.89
C PRO A 88 -2.41 15.09 18.98
N ASP A 89 -3.47 14.52 18.43
CA ASP A 89 -4.81 15.08 18.56
C ASP A 89 -5.32 14.83 19.98
N THR A 90 -5.21 15.85 20.83
CA THR A 90 -5.77 15.80 22.19
C THR A 90 -7.23 16.21 22.05
N GLY A 91 -8.10 15.21 21.85
CA GLY A 91 -9.52 15.44 21.53
C GLY A 91 -10.17 16.49 22.44
N ASP A 92 -10.65 17.56 21.81
CA ASP A 92 -11.42 18.63 22.42
C ASP A 92 -12.68 18.08 23.12
N SER A 93 -12.54 17.70 24.39
CA SER A 93 -13.67 17.36 25.28
C SER A 93 -14.12 18.54 26.16
N GLU A 94 -13.57 19.75 25.96
CA GLU A 94 -13.86 20.94 26.78
C GLU A 94 -14.90 21.91 26.19
N SER A 95 -15.67 21.53 25.15
CA SER A 95 -16.69 22.44 24.54
C SER A 95 -18.14 22.23 25.01
N SER A 96 -18.39 21.52 26.13
CA SER A 96 -19.76 21.36 26.69
C SER A 96 -20.01 22.03 28.05
N ALA A 97 -19.03 22.72 28.65
CA ALA A 97 -19.20 23.36 29.97
C ALA A 97 -19.43 24.88 29.93
N ARG A 98 -19.86 25.45 28.79
CA ARG A 98 -20.19 26.89 28.69
C ARG A 98 -21.56 27.14 28.07
N ILE A 99 -22.60 26.60 28.69
CA ILE A 99 -23.93 27.20 28.67
C ILE A 99 -24.44 27.22 30.11
N GLU A 100 -24.34 28.37 30.76
CA GLU A 100 -25.38 29.02 31.58
C GLU A 100 -24.81 30.31 32.22
N PRO A 101 -25.65 31.30 32.61
CA PRO A 101 -27.11 31.24 32.82
C PRO A 101 -27.95 32.06 31.83
#